data_AF-A0A2D6U9T1-F1
#
_entry.id   AF-A0A2D6U9T1-F1
#
_cell.length_a   1.000
_cell.length_b   1.000
_cell.length_c   1.000
_cell.angle_alpha   90.00
_cell.angle_beta   90.00
_cell.angle_gamma   90.00
#
_symmetry.space_group_name_H-M   'P 1'
#
loop_
_entity.id
_entity.type
_entity.pdbx_description
1 polymer ?
#
loop_
_entity_poly.entity_id
_entity_poly.type
_entity_poly.pdbx_seq_one_letter_code
_entity_poly.pdbx_strand_id
1 'polypeptide(L)' 'MTEPRGDETVELLQTLIRNACVNDGHMDSGQEIRNADVLTTYLEGAGIEVQQYHAAPGRTSLVARIEGT' A
#
# COMPACT_ATOMS: atom_id res chain seq x y z
N MET A 1 7.83 -26.98 7.35
CA MET A 1 8.00 -26.23 6.08
C MET A 1 7.06 -25.04 6.18
N THR A 2 7.61 -23.85 6.41
CA THR A 2 6.84 -22.61 6.51
C THR A 2 6.11 -22.38 5.18
N GLU A 3 4.82 -22.05 5.22
CA GLU A 3 4.03 -21.85 4.01
C GLU A 3 4.59 -20.66 3.19
N PRO A 4 4.75 -20.79 1.85
CA PRO A 4 5.33 -19.74 1.00
C PRO A 4 4.67 -18.36 1.14
N ARG A 5 3.39 -18.33 1.53
CA ARG A 5 2.62 -17.10 1.73
C ARG A 5 3.05 -16.32 2.98
N GLY A 6 3.60 -17.01 3.98
CA GLY A 6 4.06 -16.37 5.21
C GLY A 6 5.26 -15.46 4.95
N ASP A 7 6.24 -15.95 4.18
CA ASP A 7 7.45 -15.20 3.87
C ASP A 7 7.14 -13.99 2.97
N GLU A 8 6.31 -14.16 1.93
CA GLU A 8 5.85 -13.06 1.06
C GLU A 8 5.10 -11.97 1.86
N THR A 9 4.18 -12.37 2.74
CA THR A 9 3.43 -11.43 3.59
C THR A 9 4.36 -10.65 4.52
N VAL A 10 5.37 -11.33 5.09
CA VAL A 10 6.37 -10.70 5.98
C VAL A 10 7.25 -9.74 5.19
N GLU A 11 7.68 -10.08 3.99
CA GLU A 11 8.47 -9.18 3.12
C GLU A 11 7.69 -7.91 2.74
N LEU A 12 6.42 -8.06 2.35
CA LEU A 12 5.54 -6.93 2.09
C LEU A 12 5.39 -6.04 3.33
N LEU A 13 5.06 -6.63 4.49
CA LEU A 13 4.90 -5.89 5.74
C LEU A 13 6.17 -5.14 6.13
N GLN A 14 7.34 -5.78 6.04
CA GLN A 14 8.62 -5.14 6.33
C GLN A 14 8.89 -3.96 5.39
N THR A 15 8.55 -4.09 4.11
CA THR A 15 8.68 -3.00 3.12
C THR A 15 7.79 -1.81 3.51
N LEU A 16 6.52 -2.05 3.84
CA LEU A 16 5.59 -0.99 4.26
C LEU A 16 6.03 -0.28 5.56
N ILE A 17 6.61 -1.01 6.51
CA ILE A 17 7.17 -0.44 7.75
C ILE A 17 8.39 0.44 7.43
N ARG A 18 9.31 -0.05 6.59
CA ARG A 18 10.54 0.68 6.23
C ARG A 18 10.29 1.96 5.44
N ASN A 19 9.18 2.04 4.72
CA ASN A 19 8.75 3.27 4.05
C ASN A 19 8.48 4.44 5.02
N ALA A 20 8.34 4.13 6.32
CA ALA A 20 8.25 5.11 7.41
C ALA A 20 7.18 6.16 7.16
N CYS A 21 5.98 5.71 6.76
CA CYS A 21 4.84 6.59 6.49
C CYS A 21 4.21 7.09 7.81
N VAL A 22 4.95 7.88 8.59
CA VAL A 22 4.54 8.38 9.91
C VAL A 22 3.72 9.65 9.75
N ASN A 23 2.44 9.59 10.11
CA ASN A 23 1.55 10.75 10.18
C ASN A 23 1.63 11.37 11.58
N ASP A 24 2.26 12.53 11.68
CA ASP A 24 2.41 13.30 12.92
C ASP A 24 1.34 14.39 13.11
N GLY A 25 0.33 14.43 12.21
CA GLY A 25 -0.76 15.40 12.21
C GLY A 25 -0.55 16.61 11.29
N HIS A 26 0.66 16.87 10.79
CA HIS A 26 0.90 17.92 9.79
C HIS A 26 0.43 17.49 8.39
N MET A 27 0.16 18.46 7.52
CA MET A 27 -0.33 18.16 6.16
C MET A 27 0.74 17.51 5.28
N ASP A 28 2.00 17.87 5.47
CA ASP A 28 3.17 17.44 4.69
C ASP A 28 3.86 16.19 5.26
N SER A 29 3.44 15.71 6.44
CA SER A 29 3.88 14.44 7.01
C SER A 29 3.08 13.27 6.44
N GLY A 30 3.32 12.06 6.95
CA GLY A 30 2.65 10.85 6.47
C GLY A 30 3.37 10.24 5.27
N GLN A 31 3.43 10.94 4.13
CA GLN A 31 4.03 10.43 2.88
C GLN A 31 3.43 9.08 2.44
N GLU A 32 2.11 8.90 2.63
CA GLU A 32 1.38 7.67 2.35
C GLU A 32 1.51 7.21 0.89
N ILE A 33 1.85 8.13 -0.03
CA ILE A 33 2.18 7.81 -1.42
C ILE A 33 3.18 6.66 -1.55
N ARG A 34 4.17 6.54 -0.66
CA ARG A 34 5.17 5.46 -0.72
C ARG A 34 4.53 4.09 -0.54
N ASN A 35 3.62 3.98 0.42
CA ASN A 35 2.89 2.72 0.65
C ASN A 35 1.81 2.49 -0.40
N ALA A 36 1.16 3.55 -0.89
CA ALA A 36 0.20 3.45 -1.99
C ALA A 36 0.86 2.90 -3.27
N ASP A 37 2.07 3.35 -3.60
CA ASP A 37 2.83 2.86 -4.76
C ASP A 37 3.26 1.40 -4.59
N VAL A 38 3.82 1.04 -3.43
CA VAL A 38 4.18 -0.37 -3.12
C VAL A 38 2.96 -1.29 -3.25
N LEU A 39 1.82 -0.89 -2.70
CA LEU A 39 0.59 -1.70 -2.76
C LEU A 39 0.00 -1.75 -4.17
N THR A 40 0.13 -0.68 -4.96
CA THR A 40 -0.30 -0.69 -6.37
C THR A 40 0.48 -1.76 -7.13
N THR A 41 1.81 -1.74 -7.03
CA THR A 41 2.67 -2.75 -7.68
C THR A 41 2.40 -4.16 -7.15
N TYR A 42 2.21 -4.33 -5.84
CA TYR A 42 1.92 -5.65 -5.27
C TYR A 42 0.60 -6.24 -5.78
N LEU A 43 -0.41 -5.40 -6.04
CA LEU A 43 -1.74 -5.83 -6.50
C LEU A 43 -1.83 -5.95 -8.04
N GLU A 44 -0.81 -5.54 -8.78
CA GLU A 44 -0.77 -5.68 -10.23
C GLU A 44 -0.96 -7.14 -10.67
N GLY A 45 -1.81 -7.36 -11.67
CA GLY A 45 -2.06 -8.70 -12.22
C GLY A 45 -2.96 -9.60 -11.36
N ALA A 46 -3.39 -9.17 -10.17
CA ALA A 46 -4.26 -9.95 -9.29
C ALA A 46 -5.75 -9.95 -9.70
N GLY A 47 -6.11 -9.26 -10.79
CA GLY A 47 -7.51 -9.08 -11.21
C GLY A 47 -8.30 -8.13 -10.30
N ILE A 48 -7.60 -7.30 -9.52
CA ILE A 48 -8.16 -6.32 -8.59
C ILE A 48 -8.15 -4.96 -9.28
N GLU A 49 -9.28 -4.25 -9.25
CA GLU A 49 -9.31 -2.85 -9.72
C GLU A 49 -8.68 -1.96 -8.64
N VAL A 50 -7.65 -1.20 -9.01
CA VAL A 50 -6.94 -0.29 -8.11
C VAL A 50 -7.08 1.15 -8.60
N GLN A 51 -7.43 2.05 -7.68
CA GLN A 51 -7.52 3.49 -7.93
C GLN A 51 -6.77 4.25 -6.83
N GLN A 52 -6.05 5.29 -7.21
CA GLN A 52 -5.40 6.20 -6.26
C GLN A 52 -6.09 7.57 -6.25
N TYR A 53 -6.18 8.16 -5.07
CA TYR A 53 -6.76 9.48 -4.82
C TYR A 53 -5.77 10.33 -4.03
N HIS A 54 -5.44 11.52 -4.54
CA HIS A 54 -4.47 12.41 -3.91
C HIS A 54 -5.17 13.63 -3.31
N ALA A 55 -5.11 13.76 -1.98
CA ALA A 55 -5.70 14.90 -1.28
C ALA A 55 -4.76 16.12 -1.23
N ALA A 56 -3.45 15.86 -1.20
CA ALA A 56 -2.36 16.84 -1.21
C ALA A 56 -1.06 16.12 -1.64
N PRO A 57 0.04 16.84 -1.92
CA PRO A 57 1.33 16.20 -2.22
C PRO A 57 1.74 15.20 -1.13
N GLY A 58 2.04 13.97 -1.52
CA GLY A 58 2.41 12.88 -0.61
C GLY A 58 1.25 12.20 0.13
N ARG A 59 0.04 12.78 0.11
CA ARG A 59 -1.16 12.31 0.81
C ARG A 59 -2.05 11.51 -0.15
N THR A 60 -1.81 10.21 -0.23
CA THR A 60 -2.47 9.31 -1.18
C THR A 60 -3.29 8.24 -0.48
N SER A 61 -4.54 8.09 -0.89
CA SER A 61 -5.40 6.95 -0.56
C SER A 61 -5.42 5.98 -1.74
N LEU A 62 -5.29 4.68 -1.46
CA LEU A 62 -5.49 3.60 -2.43
C LEU A 62 -6.81 2.89 -2.14
N VAL A 63 -7.62 2.70 -3.19
CA VAL A 63 -8.85 1.92 -3.14
C VAL A 63 -8.67 0.71 -4.05
N ALA A 64 -8.78 -0.48 -3.48
CA ALA A 64 -8.77 -1.76 -4.17
C ALA A 64 -10.18 -2.37 -4.16
N ARG A 65 -10.69 -2.78 -5.32
CA ARG A 65 -12.01 -3.40 -5.49
C ARG A 65 -11.88 -4.82 -6.01
N ILE A 66 -12.60 -5.71 -5.35
CA ILE A 66 -12.81 -7.11 -5.76
C ILE A 66 -14.30 -7.25 -6.07
N GLU A 67 -14.62 -7.65 -7.29
CA GLU A 67 -16.01 -7.90 -7.68
C GLU A 67 -16.57 -9.11 -6.93
N GLY A 68 -17.82 -8.98 -6.46
CA GLY A 68 -18.55 -10.07 -5.83
C GLY A 68 -19.11 -11.07 -6.87
N THR A 69 -19.62 -12.20 -6.38
CA THR A 69 -20.34 -13.21 -7.16
C THR A 69 -21.79 -13.31 -6.75
#